data_AF-A0A9P8JGS5-F1
#
_entry.id   AF-A0A9P8JGS5-F1
#
_cell.length_a   1.000
_cell.length_b   1.000
_cell.length_c   1.000
_cell.angle_alpha   90.00
_cell.angle_beta   90.00
_cell.angle_gamma   90.00
#
_symmetry.space_group_name_H-M   'P 1'
#
loop_
_entity.id
_entity.type
_entity.pdbx_description
1 polymer ?
#
loop_
_entity_poly.entity_id
_entity_poly.type
_entity_poly.pdbx_seq_one_letter_code
_entity_poly.pdbx_strand_id
1 'polypeptide(L)'
;MHRHGLPSTMDIRDTQKVLLPGPPTPASRKSNVPNFSRILTINAKGSDSPVKKRNKPEQAVMRNPSKLPTVKRWDAQSHKSADWDGLRRDQELWQQDGDCLVHLYGQGKSKRGASFKTSYALVEAMVGASFLNRYMASDSTSCNESLDGTTPSTLSTHAEYELFIPAPDDALREEAYCWHITTRNFFAYIANKPLVGSKLGKTFIDLLERMELFCSDKTSNLQDFLSYAREQGYSKFINRPDYALAFLNFAEKFRLKDLWIDAFAHCVGMNDQLDLSADFSDVSKVTKALITRSYLEMDLHLGRVSKALRNFLEDELAPTHLGLPAPARNHLDRFRSFLHSYYVNKFGYWPPETGHIMDKSLLRSMHQEFQMLYNYLVDGESSPSRLLTGGICVVQNVDAFNSRHKYEPLPHSCPLLPDYHSLEYRTSSQKGLRSLRLTSKSNKADQSVTARAALSAATNKIPSSSA
;
A
#
# COMPACT_ATOMS: atom_id res chain seq x y z
N MET A 1 -66.05 -12.31 -8.34
CA MET A 1 -66.53 -12.28 -9.73
C MET A 1 -65.40 -11.78 -10.62
N HIS A 2 -65.16 -12.50 -11.72
CA HIS A 2 -64.31 -12.30 -12.92
C HIS A 2 -62.99 -11.49 -12.82
N ARG A 3 -61.78 -12.05 -13.01
CA ARG A 3 -61.08 -12.72 -14.14
C ARG A 3 -60.64 -11.79 -15.30
N HIS A 4 -59.39 -12.03 -15.73
CA HIS A 4 -58.68 -11.63 -16.97
C HIS A 4 -57.96 -10.27 -16.95
N GLY A 5 -56.72 -10.10 -17.42
CA GLY A 5 -55.78 -11.02 -18.07
C GLY A 5 -54.49 -10.27 -18.46
N LEU A 6 -53.37 -11.00 -18.53
CA LEU A 6 -52.13 -10.58 -19.20
C LEU A 6 -52.30 -10.65 -20.74
N PRO A 7 -51.49 -9.88 -21.48
CA PRO A 7 -50.64 -10.48 -22.54
C PRO A 7 -49.20 -9.92 -22.47
N SER A 8 -48.12 -10.71 -22.57
CA SER A 8 -47.58 -11.50 -23.72
C SER A 8 -46.43 -10.75 -24.43
N THR A 9 -45.21 -11.26 -24.20
CA THR A 9 -44.08 -11.47 -25.13
C THR A 9 -43.94 -10.61 -26.41
N MET A 10 -42.79 -9.94 -26.57
CA MET A 10 -42.12 -9.80 -27.86
C MET A 10 -40.60 -9.93 -27.73
N ASP A 11 -40.04 -10.61 -28.72
CA ASP A 11 -38.71 -11.19 -28.83
C ASP A 11 -37.74 -10.27 -29.61
N ILE A 12 -36.48 -10.63 -29.50
CA ILE A 12 -35.22 -10.01 -29.94
C ILE A 12 -35.13 -9.84 -31.47
N ARG A 13 -34.67 -8.67 -31.95
CA ARG A 13 -33.57 -8.45 -32.94
C ARG A 13 -33.57 -7.03 -33.52
N ASP A 14 -32.36 -6.59 -33.89
CA ASP A 14 -32.03 -5.41 -34.70
C ASP A 14 -32.01 -4.02 -34.03
N THR A 15 -30.83 -3.60 -33.53
CA THR A 15 -29.93 -2.71 -34.29
C THR A 15 -28.72 -2.31 -33.44
N GLN A 16 -27.65 -3.07 -33.57
CA GLN A 16 -26.31 -2.70 -33.14
C GLN A 16 -25.71 -1.78 -34.22
N LYS A 17 -25.62 -0.47 -33.95
CA LYS A 17 -24.73 0.45 -34.68
C LYS A 17 -23.87 1.21 -33.68
N VAL A 18 -22.74 0.58 -33.37
CA VAL A 18 -21.60 1.20 -32.70
C VAL A 18 -20.98 2.18 -33.70
N LEU A 19 -21.00 3.49 -33.39
CA LEU A 19 -20.17 4.47 -34.09
C LEU A 19 -18.70 4.23 -33.68
N LEU A 20 -17.90 3.69 -34.59
CA LEU A 20 -16.44 3.79 -34.54
C LEU A 20 -16.02 5.05 -35.30
N PRO A 21 -15.08 5.88 -34.78
CA PRO A 21 -14.45 6.92 -35.58
C PRO A 21 -13.53 6.27 -36.64
N GLY A 22 -13.63 6.73 -37.89
CA GLY A 22 -12.82 6.25 -39.01
C GLY A 22 -11.33 6.63 -38.91
N PRO A 23 -10.49 6.04 -39.77
CA PRO A 23 -9.03 6.21 -39.72
C PRO A 23 -8.60 7.59 -40.22
N PRO A 24 -7.54 8.21 -39.64
CA PRO A 24 -7.06 9.50 -40.13
C PRO A 24 -6.15 9.31 -41.36
N THR A 25 -6.40 10.12 -42.39
CA THR A 25 -5.48 10.33 -43.53
C THR A 25 -4.36 11.31 -43.17
N PRO A 26 -3.20 11.27 -43.85
CA PRO A 26 -1.97 11.84 -43.35
C PRO A 26 -1.70 13.24 -43.92
N ALA A 27 -1.44 14.24 -43.07
CA ALA A 27 -0.54 15.35 -43.42
C ALA A 27 -0.15 16.23 -42.23
N SER A 28 1.09 16.72 -42.35
CA SER A 28 1.66 17.93 -41.75
C SER A 28 2.36 17.80 -40.38
N ARG A 29 3.69 17.72 -40.50
CA ARG A 29 4.71 17.87 -39.47
C ARG A 29 4.52 19.19 -38.69
N LYS A 30 4.35 19.07 -37.38
CA LYS A 30 5.04 19.79 -36.29
C LYS A 30 4.20 19.66 -35.01
N SER A 31 4.45 18.62 -34.23
CA SER A 31 4.01 18.56 -32.83
C SER A 31 5.20 18.22 -31.94
N ASN A 32 5.58 19.20 -31.13
CA ASN A 32 6.51 19.02 -30.02
C ASN A 32 5.79 18.18 -28.95
N VAL A 33 5.94 16.87 -29.01
CA VAL A 33 5.61 15.98 -27.89
C VAL A 33 6.89 15.80 -27.07
N PRO A 34 6.91 16.14 -25.77
CA PRO A 34 8.09 15.95 -24.94
C PRO A 34 8.42 14.46 -24.82
N ASN A 35 9.66 14.12 -25.17
CA ASN A 35 10.22 12.79 -24.99
C ASN A 35 10.58 12.61 -23.50
N PHE A 36 9.79 11.83 -22.76
CA PHE A 36 9.95 11.61 -21.32
C PHE A 36 11.09 10.64 -20.94
N SER A 37 11.86 10.14 -21.91
CA SER A 37 13.02 9.27 -21.64
C SER A 37 14.25 10.00 -21.08
N ARG A 38 14.20 11.33 -20.86
CA ARG A 38 15.36 12.16 -20.45
C ARG A 38 15.28 12.81 -19.07
N ILE A 39 14.19 12.64 -18.30
CA ILE A 39 14.03 13.28 -16.97
C ILE A 39 14.52 12.36 -15.84
N LEU A 40 15.62 11.63 -16.06
CA LEU A 40 16.29 10.84 -15.00
C LEU A 40 17.76 11.22 -14.81
N THR A 41 18.20 12.41 -15.25
CA THR A 41 19.62 12.79 -15.14
C THR A 41 19.89 14.23 -14.74
N ILE A 42 18.93 14.90 -14.10
CA ILE A 42 19.15 16.25 -13.56
C ILE A 42 18.57 16.27 -12.14
N ASN A 43 19.36 15.83 -11.17
CA ASN A 43 19.36 16.31 -9.77
C ASN A 43 20.41 15.53 -8.97
N ALA A 44 21.68 15.81 -9.25
CA ALA A 44 22.80 15.48 -8.38
C ALA A 44 23.89 16.53 -8.57
N LYS A 45 23.77 17.66 -7.86
CA LYS A 45 24.89 18.56 -7.57
C LYS A 45 24.77 19.01 -6.12
N GLY A 46 25.76 18.64 -5.31
CA GLY A 46 26.06 19.30 -4.04
C GLY A 46 26.18 18.42 -2.80
N SER A 47 27.14 17.50 -2.73
CA SER A 47 27.95 17.28 -1.52
C SER A 47 29.16 16.37 -1.82
N ASP A 48 30.32 16.78 -1.29
CA ASP A 48 31.63 16.15 -1.43
C ASP A 48 31.71 14.79 -0.71
N SER A 49 32.23 13.75 -1.39
CA SER A 49 32.98 12.57 -0.85
C SER A 49 33.03 11.39 -1.87
N PRO A 50 33.99 10.45 -1.76
CA PRO A 50 35.06 10.24 -2.74
C PRO A 50 34.71 9.30 -3.91
N VAL A 51 35.48 9.48 -4.98
CA VAL A 51 35.50 8.78 -6.27
C VAL A 51 35.24 7.26 -6.18
N LYS A 52 34.05 6.81 -6.63
CA LYS A 52 33.82 5.40 -6.99
C LYS A 52 34.30 5.16 -8.42
N LYS A 53 35.27 4.25 -8.56
CA LYS A 53 35.77 3.74 -9.86
C LYS A 53 34.60 3.16 -10.65
N ARG A 54 34.43 3.68 -11.87
CA ARG A 54 33.47 3.22 -12.88
C ARG A 54 33.91 1.83 -13.37
N ASN A 55 33.20 0.77 -12.98
CA ASN A 55 33.42 -0.55 -13.56
C ASN A 55 32.99 -0.54 -15.04
N LYS A 56 33.87 -1.10 -15.89
CA LYS A 56 33.62 -1.33 -17.32
C LYS A 56 32.38 -2.21 -17.52
N PRO A 57 31.68 -2.09 -18.66
CA PRO A 57 30.57 -2.99 -18.98
C PRO A 57 31.11 -4.41 -19.04
N GLU A 58 30.60 -5.25 -18.14
CA GLU A 58 30.93 -6.67 -18.06
C GLU A 58 30.41 -7.31 -19.35
N GLN A 59 31.36 -7.79 -20.18
CA GLN A 59 31.07 -8.63 -21.32
C GLN A 59 30.18 -9.78 -20.88
N ALA A 60 29.19 -10.13 -21.70
CA ALA A 60 28.26 -11.23 -21.49
C ALA A 60 29.01 -12.51 -21.07
N VAL A 61 29.07 -12.76 -19.76
CA VAL A 61 29.57 -14.01 -19.21
C VAL A 61 28.57 -15.08 -19.63
N MET A 62 29.00 -16.00 -20.49
CA MET A 62 28.25 -17.22 -20.79
C MET A 62 27.83 -17.86 -19.47
N ARG A 63 26.52 -17.92 -19.20
CA ARG A 63 25.99 -18.65 -18.04
C ARG A 63 26.42 -20.11 -18.15
N ASN A 64 27.22 -20.55 -17.19
CA ASN A 64 27.49 -21.97 -16.99
C ASN A 64 26.16 -22.68 -16.70
N PRO A 65 25.70 -23.64 -17.52
CA PRO A 65 24.41 -24.34 -17.33
C PRO A 65 24.38 -25.28 -16.12
N SER A 66 25.45 -25.32 -15.31
CA SER A 66 25.62 -26.25 -14.18
C SER A 66 25.32 -25.66 -12.80
N LYS A 67 25.14 -24.34 -12.67
CA LYS A 67 24.82 -23.71 -11.37
C LYS A 67 23.32 -23.62 -11.18
N LEU A 68 22.80 -24.40 -10.22
CA LEU A 68 21.42 -24.30 -9.76
C LEU A 68 21.14 -22.87 -9.23
N PRO A 69 19.88 -22.40 -9.28
CA PRO A 69 19.51 -21.09 -8.77
C PRO A 69 19.86 -20.98 -7.28
N THR A 70 20.40 -19.84 -6.85
CA THR A 70 20.59 -19.56 -5.43
C THR A 70 19.24 -19.55 -4.73
N VAL A 71 19.08 -20.43 -3.73
CA VAL A 71 17.86 -20.54 -2.93
C VAL A 71 18.06 -19.75 -1.64
N LYS A 72 17.03 -19.02 -1.23
CA LYS A 72 17.01 -18.28 0.03
C LYS A 72 15.95 -18.85 0.96
N ARG A 73 16.23 -18.83 2.26
CA ARG A 73 15.25 -18.98 3.34
C ARG A 73 14.61 -17.63 3.61
N TRP A 74 13.29 -17.57 3.58
CA TRP A 74 12.49 -16.35 3.75
C TRP A 74 11.82 -16.36 5.12
N ASP A 75 12.50 -15.81 6.13
CA ASP A 75 11.95 -15.73 7.48
C ASP A 75 11.25 -14.39 7.67
N ALA A 76 9.94 -14.41 7.41
CA ALA A 76 9.11 -13.22 7.52
C ALA A 76 8.79 -12.79 8.95
N GLN A 77 8.98 -13.64 9.96
CA GLN A 77 8.84 -13.26 11.36
C GLN A 77 10.05 -12.47 11.85
N SER A 78 11.25 -12.96 11.55
CA SER A 78 12.50 -12.26 11.93
C SER A 78 12.94 -11.19 10.92
N HIS A 79 12.26 -11.11 9.77
CA HIS A 79 12.52 -10.16 8.68
C HIS A 79 13.91 -10.34 8.06
N LYS A 80 14.37 -11.60 7.99
CA LYS A 80 15.68 -11.97 7.46
C LYS A 80 15.52 -12.91 6.27
N SER A 81 16.35 -12.67 5.26
CA SER A 81 16.62 -13.66 4.22
C SER A 81 18.06 -14.14 4.34
N ALA A 82 18.28 -15.44 4.13
CA ALA A 82 19.60 -16.06 4.19
C ALA A 82 19.72 -17.10 3.07
N ASP A 83 20.94 -17.30 2.56
CA ASP A 83 21.19 -18.39 1.61
C ASP A 83 20.86 -19.74 2.27
N TRP A 84 20.31 -20.66 1.48
CA TRP A 84 19.82 -21.95 1.97
C TRP A 84 20.20 -23.07 1.01
N ASP A 85 20.79 -24.14 1.56
CA ASP A 85 21.21 -25.34 0.84
C ASP A 85 20.79 -26.65 1.55
N GLY A 86 19.84 -26.55 2.49
CA GLY A 86 19.42 -27.62 3.40
C GLY A 86 18.62 -28.77 2.76
N LEU A 87 18.50 -28.85 1.43
CA LEU A 87 17.63 -29.84 0.77
C LEU A 87 18.04 -31.28 1.05
N ARG A 88 19.34 -31.54 1.26
CA ARG A 88 19.84 -32.88 1.56
C ARG A 88 19.43 -33.35 2.96
N ARG A 89 19.43 -32.44 3.93
CA ARG A 89 19.04 -32.69 5.32
C ARG A 89 18.59 -31.37 5.94
N ASP A 90 17.28 -31.20 6.06
CA ASP A 90 16.70 -29.95 6.56
C ASP A 90 16.58 -30.02 8.09
N GLN A 91 17.40 -29.23 8.78
CA GLN A 91 17.39 -29.14 10.23
C GLN A 91 16.17 -28.38 10.78
N GLU A 92 15.58 -27.48 9.99
CA GLU A 92 14.42 -26.68 10.41
C GLU A 92 13.13 -27.53 10.45
N LEU A 93 13.07 -28.54 9.58
CA LEU A 93 12.01 -29.53 9.53
C LEU A 93 12.36 -30.83 10.27
N TRP A 94 13.47 -30.89 11.01
CA TRP A 94 13.84 -32.08 11.78
C TRP A 94 13.25 -32.00 13.20
N GLN A 95 12.06 -32.55 13.38
CA GLN A 95 11.40 -32.67 14.69
C GLN A 95 12.01 -33.83 15.48
N GLN A 96 12.42 -33.57 16.73
CA GLN A 96 13.03 -34.60 17.57
C GLN A 96 12.02 -35.67 18.00
N ASP A 97 10.78 -35.23 18.20
CA ASP A 97 9.59 -36.01 18.59
C ASP A 97 8.75 -36.48 17.39
N GLY A 98 9.22 -36.25 16.15
CA GLY A 98 8.55 -36.75 14.96
C GLY A 98 8.55 -38.28 14.90
N ASP A 99 7.62 -38.83 14.13
CA ASP A 99 7.45 -40.26 13.90
C ASP A 99 7.36 -40.59 12.40
N CYS A 100 7.52 -39.60 11.52
CA CYS A 100 7.51 -39.76 10.07
C CYS A 100 8.80 -39.25 9.42
N LEU A 101 9.51 -40.14 8.74
CA LEU A 101 10.69 -39.85 7.92
C LEU A 101 10.28 -39.58 6.47
N VAL A 102 10.73 -38.46 5.92
CA VAL A 102 10.41 -38.07 4.54
C VAL A 102 11.65 -38.12 3.67
N HIS A 103 11.55 -38.88 2.59
CA HIS A 103 12.58 -39.09 1.59
C HIS A 103 12.17 -38.42 0.28
N LEU A 104 12.96 -37.46 -0.19
CA LEU A 104 12.73 -36.76 -1.46
C LEU A 104 13.26 -37.57 -2.67
N TYR A 105 13.17 -38.89 -2.61
CA TYR A 105 13.60 -39.81 -3.67
C TYR A 105 12.80 -41.10 -3.58
N GLY A 106 12.79 -41.90 -4.64
CA GLY A 106 12.04 -43.16 -4.67
C GLY A 106 12.65 -44.23 -3.78
N GLN A 107 11.82 -45.13 -3.25
CA GLN A 107 12.26 -46.26 -2.42
C GLN A 107 13.34 -47.08 -3.14
N GLY A 108 14.45 -47.37 -2.45
CA GLY A 108 15.59 -48.10 -3.00
C GLY A 108 16.45 -47.34 -4.03
N LYS A 109 16.09 -46.11 -4.43
CA LYS A 109 16.85 -45.34 -5.44
C LYS A 109 18.08 -44.63 -4.87
N SER A 110 18.22 -44.54 -3.56
CA SER A 110 19.30 -43.81 -2.90
C SER A 110 19.62 -44.41 -1.54
N LYS A 111 20.91 -44.49 -1.23
CA LYS A 111 21.43 -44.87 0.10
C LYS A 111 21.52 -43.70 1.08
N ARG A 112 21.03 -42.52 0.67
CA ARG A 112 20.95 -41.36 1.57
C ARG A 112 19.92 -41.67 2.66
N GLY A 113 20.01 -40.95 3.78
CA GLY A 113 18.96 -41.00 4.81
C GLY A 113 17.79 -40.08 4.46
N ALA A 114 16.80 -40.03 5.35
CA ALA A 114 15.67 -39.11 5.25
C ALA A 114 16.14 -37.65 5.09
N SER A 115 15.39 -36.88 4.30
CA SER A 115 15.65 -35.47 4.08
C SER A 115 15.21 -34.64 5.29
N PHE A 116 14.12 -35.02 5.95
CA PHE A 116 13.64 -34.41 7.19
C PHE A 116 12.70 -35.37 7.94
N LYS A 117 12.34 -35.02 9.18
CA LYS A 117 11.54 -35.83 10.11
C LYS A 117 10.40 -35.00 10.72
N THR A 118 9.15 -35.41 10.53
CA THR A 118 7.94 -34.68 10.94
C THR A 118 6.96 -35.58 11.71
N SER A 119 5.87 -35.02 12.21
CA SER A 119 4.74 -35.78 12.78
C SER A 119 3.84 -36.36 11.68
N TYR A 120 3.63 -37.67 11.70
CA TYR A 120 2.70 -38.41 10.83
C TYR A 120 1.26 -37.91 11.01
N ALA A 121 0.82 -37.70 12.26
CA ALA A 121 -0.54 -37.24 12.56
C ALA A 121 -0.87 -35.89 11.89
N LEU A 122 0.09 -34.96 11.86
CA LEU A 122 -0.09 -33.67 11.17
C LEU A 122 -0.18 -33.83 9.66
N VAL A 123 0.62 -34.73 9.08
CA VAL A 123 0.58 -35.04 7.65
C VAL A 123 -0.76 -35.69 7.30
N GLU A 124 -1.16 -36.74 8.02
CA GLU A 124 -2.42 -37.46 7.80
C GLU A 124 -3.63 -36.54 7.88
N ALA A 125 -3.71 -35.69 8.90
CA ALA A 125 -4.77 -34.69 9.03
C ALA A 125 -4.80 -33.69 7.86
N MET A 126 -3.67 -33.46 7.19
CA MET A 126 -3.57 -32.51 6.10
C MET A 126 -3.88 -33.08 4.72
N VAL A 127 -3.28 -34.21 4.35
CA VAL A 127 -3.33 -34.79 3.00
C VAL A 127 -4.28 -35.99 2.85
N GLY A 128 -4.69 -36.61 3.96
CA GLY A 128 -5.56 -37.77 3.95
C GLY A 128 -4.95 -39.05 3.38
N ALA A 129 -5.75 -40.11 3.33
CA ALA A 129 -5.29 -41.47 3.00
C ALA A 129 -4.80 -41.64 1.55
N SER A 130 -5.38 -40.93 0.58
CA SER A 130 -5.04 -41.05 -0.84
C SER A 130 -3.58 -40.70 -1.12
N PHE A 131 -3.07 -39.65 -0.47
CA PHE A 131 -1.67 -39.26 -0.56
C PHE A 131 -0.77 -40.28 0.14
N LEU A 132 -1.14 -40.69 1.35
CA LEU A 132 -0.34 -41.62 2.16
C LEU A 132 -0.19 -42.97 1.44
N ASN A 133 -1.28 -43.54 0.92
CA ASN A 133 -1.24 -44.79 0.15
C ASN A 133 -0.34 -44.73 -1.08
N ARG A 134 -0.10 -43.53 -1.64
CA ARG A 134 0.74 -43.34 -2.82
C ARG A 134 2.24 -43.28 -2.49
N TYR A 135 2.59 -42.69 -1.34
CA TYR A 135 3.98 -42.37 -1.01
C TYR A 135 4.52 -43.11 0.21
N MET A 136 3.69 -43.81 0.98
CA MET A 136 4.14 -44.71 2.04
C MET A 136 4.99 -45.83 1.46
N ALA A 137 6.03 -46.21 2.20
CA ALA A 137 6.77 -47.43 1.96
C ALA A 137 5.78 -48.59 1.82
N SER A 138 5.87 -49.34 0.72
CA SER A 138 5.19 -50.64 0.67
C SER A 138 5.90 -51.54 1.68
N ASP A 139 5.14 -52.15 2.59
CA ASP A 139 5.67 -53.20 3.46
C ASP A 139 6.36 -54.21 2.56
N SER A 140 7.69 -54.26 2.64
CA SER A 140 8.45 -55.37 2.12
C SER A 140 8.06 -56.59 2.95
N THR A 141 7.02 -57.31 2.49
CA THR A 141 6.77 -58.69 2.86
C THR A 141 7.98 -59.50 2.40
N SER A 142 9.02 -59.53 3.21
CA SER A 142 10.15 -60.43 3.06
C SER A 142 10.33 -61.20 4.36
N CYS A 143 9.65 -62.34 4.41
CA CYS A 143 10.20 -63.64 4.77
C CYS A 143 11.31 -63.61 5.83
N ASN A 144 10.96 -63.97 7.07
CA ASN A 144 11.77 -64.87 7.89
C ASN A 144 10.85 -65.46 8.96
N GLU A 145 10.27 -66.63 8.68
CA GLU A 145 10.02 -67.61 9.72
C GLU A 145 11.39 -67.96 10.31
N SER A 146 11.79 -67.23 11.35
CA SER A 146 12.86 -67.62 12.26
C SER A 146 12.19 -68.11 13.52
N LEU A 147 12.02 -69.43 13.57
CA LEU A 147 11.71 -70.18 14.77
C LEU A 147 12.87 -70.00 15.75
N ASP A 148 12.82 -69.04 16.66
CA ASP A 148 13.48 -69.20 17.96
C ASP A 148 12.90 -68.28 19.02
N GLY A 149 12.44 -68.89 20.11
CA GLY A 149 11.85 -68.21 21.24
C GLY A 149 12.93 -67.71 22.18
N THR A 150 13.01 -66.40 22.42
CA THR A 150 13.64 -65.83 23.63
C THR A 150 13.08 -64.42 23.89
N THR A 151 12.30 -64.30 24.96
CA THR A 151 11.96 -63.13 25.79
C THR A 151 11.65 -61.75 25.14
N PRO A 152 10.49 -61.12 25.47
CA PRO A 152 10.17 -59.78 25.00
C PRO A 152 10.96 -58.75 25.81
N SER A 153 12.11 -58.33 25.28
CA SER A 153 12.73 -57.10 25.74
C SER A 153 11.93 -55.93 25.16
N THR A 154 11.39 -55.12 26.06
CA THR A 154 10.76 -53.84 25.83
C THR A 154 11.70 -52.89 25.08
N LEU A 155 11.73 -53.00 23.74
CA LEU A 155 12.06 -51.87 22.88
C LEU A 155 10.72 -51.21 22.54
N SER A 156 10.56 -49.93 22.87
CA SER A 156 9.44 -49.14 22.38
C SER A 156 9.55 -49.06 20.86
N THR A 157 8.88 -49.97 20.16
CA THR A 157 8.56 -49.88 18.73
C THR A 157 7.61 -48.70 18.54
N HIS A 158 8.14 -47.48 18.58
CA HIS A 158 7.49 -46.40 17.87
C HIS A 158 7.61 -46.75 16.40
N ALA A 159 6.49 -47.12 15.78
CA ALA A 159 6.44 -47.37 14.35
C ALA A 159 6.86 -46.08 13.64
N GLU A 160 8.07 -46.02 13.10
CA GLU A 160 8.53 -44.91 12.29
C GLU A 160 7.93 -45.08 10.88
N TYR A 161 7.11 -44.13 10.45
CA TYR A 161 6.51 -44.11 9.12
C TYR A 161 7.53 -43.57 8.11
N GLU A 162 7.67 -44.20 6.95
CA GLU A 162 8.55 -43.72 5.88
C GLU A 162 7.75 -43.30 4.63
N LEU A 163 7.92 -42.03 4.22
CA LEU A 163 7.34 -41.47 3.00
C LEU A 163 8.42 -41.26 1.93
N PHE A 164 8.21 -41.80 0.74
CA PHE A 164 9.09 -41.66 -0.42
C PHE A 164 8.41 -40.85 -1.53
N ILE A 165 8.86 -39.60 -1.73
CA ILE A 165 8.27 -38.64 -2.67
C ILE A 165 9.31 -38.29 -3.76
N PRO A 166 9.45 -39.12 -4.81
CA PRO A 166 10.33 -38.81 -5.94
C PRO A 166 9.81 -37.64 -6.78
N ALA A 167 10.70 -37.04 -7.57
CA ALA A 167 10.30 -36.22 -8.70
C ALA A 167 9.74 -37.11 -9.84
N PRO A 168 8.94 -36.57 -10.76
CA PRO A 168 8.51 -37.30 -11.96
C PRO A 168 9.70 -37.88 -12.72
N ASP A 169 9.55 -39.08 -13.28
CA ASP A 169 10.65 -39.84 -13.91
C ASP A 169 11.23 -39.14 -15.16
N ASP A 170 10.45 -38.29 -15.82
CA ASP A 170 10.81 -37.51 -17.00
C ASP A 170 11.35 -36.11 -16.66
N ALA A 171 11.35 -35.72 -15.39
CA ALA A 171 11.78 -34.39 -14.97
C ALA A 171 13.28 -34.17 -15.19
N LEU A 172 13.63 -33.03 -15.79
CA LEU A 172 15.01 -32.60 -15.90
C LEU A 172 15.59 -32.30 -14.51
N ARG A 173 16.93 -32.26 -14.39
CA ARG A 173 17.62 -32.07 -13.10
C ARG A 173 17.17 -30.81 -12.36
N GLU A 174 16.99 -29.70 -13.07
CA GLU A 174 16.52 -28.43 -12.52
C GLU A 174 15.04 -28.51 -12.08
N GLU A 175 14.20 -29.19 -12.85
CA GLU A 175 12.76 -29.36 -12.55
C GLU A 175 12.57 -30.29 -11.35
N ALA A 176 13.33 -31.39 -11.28
CA ALA A 176 13.38 -32.26 -10.11
C ALA A 176 13.85 -31.51 -8.87
N TYR A 177 14.85 -30.63 -9.00
CA TYR A 177 15.29 -29.78 -7.89
C TYR A 177 14.17 -28.85 -7.40
N CYS A 178 13.49 -28.15 -8.32
CA CYS A 178 12.34 -27.31 -7.99
C CYS A 178 11.19 -28.13 -7.36
N TRP A 179 10.91 -29.33 -7.88
CA TRP A 179 9.91 -30.25 -7.34
C TRP A 179 10.18 -30.58 -5.86
N HIS A 180 11.44 -30.86 -5.52
CA HIS A 180 11.85 -31.18 -4.15
C HIS A 180 11.79 -29.96 -3.23
N ILE A 181 12.18 -28.78 -3.71
CA ILE A 181 12.04 -27.52 -2.96
C ILE A 181 10.57 -27.24 -2.64
N THR A 182 9.68 -27.37 -3.63
CA THR A 182 8.25 -27.17 -3.42
C THR A 182 7.65 -28.21 -2.49
N THR A 183 8.06 -29.48 -2.63
CA THR A 183 7.66 -30.55 -1.70
C THR A 183 8.11 -30.22 -0.27
N ARG A 184 9.36 -29.76 -0.07
CA ARG A 184 9.83 -29.29 1.24
C ARG A 184 8.97 -28.15 1.77
N ASN A 185 8.65 -27.16 0.94
CA ASN A 185 7.82 -26.02 1.36
C ASN A 185 6.41 -26.43 1.76
N PHE A 186 5.85 -27.49 1.18
CA PHE A 186 4.58 -28.06 1.61
C PHE A 186 4.65 -28.61 3.04
N PHE A 187 5.72 -29.33 3.40
CA PHE A 187 5.94 -29.75 4.78
C PHE A 187 6.28 -28.58 5.71
N ALA A 188 6.95 -27.54 5.22
CA ALA A 188 7.14 -26.30 5.96
C ALA A 188 5.80 -25.62 6.28
N TYR A 189 4.85 -25.62 5.34
CA TYR A 189 3.49 -25.15 5.58
C TYR A 189 2.79 -25.98 6.67
N ILE A 190 2.81 -27.32 6.58
CA ILE A 190 2.24 -28.22 7.62
C ILE A 190 2.81 -27.90 9.01
N ALA A 191 4.13 -27.70 9.09
CA ALA A 191 4.84 -27.48 10.35
C ALA A 191 4.93 -26.00 10.78
N ASN A 192 4.23 -25.09 10.08
CA ASN A 192 4.27 -23.64 10.26
C ASN A 192 5.69 -23.04 10.29
N LYS A 193 6.55 -23.48 9.36
CA LYS A 193 7.94 -23.05 9.18
C LYS A 193 8.11 -22.11 7.99
N PRO A 194 9.18 -21.30 7.94
CA PRO A 194 9.51 -20.42 6.82
C PRO A 194 9.68 -21.14 5.47
N LEU A 195 9.41 -20.42 4.39
CA LEU A 195 9.55 -20.93 3.02
C LEU A 195 10.98 -20.74 2.51
N VAL A 196 11.37 -21.60 1.56
CA VAL A 196 12.63 -21.48 0.84
C VAL A 196 12.39 -21.41 -0.66
N GLY A 197 13.14 -20.55 -1.35
CA GLY A 197 13.08 -20.45 -2.80
C GLY A 197 13.97 -19.34 -3.33
N SER A 198 14.27 -19.39 -4.62
CA SER A 198 15.04 -18.33 -5.28
C SER A 198 14.25 -17.02 -5.40
N LYS A 199 12.93 -17.15 -5.57
CA LYS A 199 11.98 -16.07 -5.81
C LYS A 199 10.72 -16.31 -5.00
N LEU A 200 10.31 -15.36 -4.17
CA LEU A 200 9.25 -15.58 -3.21
C LEU A 200 7.88 -15.69 -3.91
N GLY A 201 7.64 -14.86 -4.93
CA GLY A 201 6.40 -14.93 -5.72
C GLY A 201 6.19 -16.29 -6.39
N LYS A 202 7.25 -16.87 -6.97
CA LYS A 202 7.20 -18.23 -7.53
C LYS A 202 6.97 -19.27 -6.44
N THR A 203 7.63 -19.14 -5.30
CA THR A 203 7.45 -20.06 -4.17
C THR A 203 6.01 -20.11 -3.67
N PHE A 204 5.31 -18.96 -3.58
CA PHE A 204 3.90 -18.91 -3.20
C PHE A 204 3.00 -19.64 -4.19
N ILE A 205 3.23 -19.39 -5.47
CA ILE A 205 2.49 -20.01 -6.56
C ILE A 205 2.69 -21.54 -6.54
N ASP A 206 3.95 -21.98 -6.52
CA ASP A 206 4.30 -23.39 -6.55
C ASP A 206 3.77 -24.12 -5.29
N LEU A 207 3.73 -23.44 -4.13
CA LEU A 207 3.17 -23.98 -2.89
C LEU A 207 1.65 -24.18 -3.00
N LEU A 208 0.90 -23.20 -3.50
CA LEU A 208 -0.56 -23.35 -3.64
C LEU A 208 -0.91 -24.47 -4.62
N GLU A 209 -0.22 -24.53 -5.77
CA GLU A 209 -0.40 -25.64 -6.73
C GLU A 209 -0.05 -27.00 -6.10
N ARG A 210 0.96 -27.04 -5.22
CA ARG A 210 1.32 -28.24 -4.46
C ARG A 210 0.25 -28.65 -3.46
N MET A 211 -0.34 -27.67 -2.75
CA MET A 211 -1.45 -27.91 -1.84
C MET A 211 -2.66 -28.47 -2.59
N GLU A 212 -3.00 -27.91 -3.75
CA GLU A 212 -4.08 -28.43 -4.60
C GLU A 212 -3.79 -29.84 -5.11
N LEU A 213 -2.53 -30.14 -5.45
CA LEU A 213 -2.14 -31.47 -5.92
C LEU A 213 -2.18 -32.55 -4.81
N PHE A 214 -1.72 -32.20 -3.59
CA PHE A 214 -1.59 -33.15 -2.49
C PHE A 214 -2.84 -33.22 -1.60
N CYS A 215 -3.63 -32.14 -1.56
CA CYS A 215 -4.87 -32.00 -0.82
C CYS A 215 -6.05 -31.75 -1.78
N SER A 216 -6.23 -32.63 -2.78
CA SER A 216 -7.29 -32.49 -3.81
C SER A 216 -8.70 -32.43 -3.23
N ASP A 217 -8.90 -33.04 -2.06
CA ASP A 217 -10.20 -33.18 -1.43
C ASP A 217 -10.57 -31.95 -0.57
N LYS A 218 -9.67 -30.98 -0.45
CA LYS A 218 -9.89 -29.72 0.30
C LYS A 218 -10.33 -28.59 -0.62
N THR A 219 -11.43 -27.94 -0.26
CA THR A 219 -12.01 -26.81 -0.99
C THR A 219 -11.37 -25.45 -0.65
N SER A 220 -10.57 -25.36 0.43
CA SER A 220 -10.08 -24.10 1.00
C SER A 220 -8.58 -23.83 0.87
N ASN A 221 -7.83 -24.57 0.03
CA ASN A 221 -6.37 -24.48 -0.06
C ASN A 221 -5.84 -23.03 -0.20
N LEU A 222 -6.53 -22.19 -0.97
CA LEU A 222 -6.19 -20.77 -1.10
C LEU A 222 -6.32 -20.01 0.23
N GLN A 223 -7.40 -20.21 0.98
CA GLN A 223 -7.61 -19.54 2.27
C GLN A 223 -6.63 -20.04 3.33
N ASP A 224 -6.29 -21.32 3.28
CA ASP A 224 -5.32 -21.92 4.18
C ASP A 224 -3.90 -21.38 3.89
N PHE A 225 -3.53 -21.25 2.62
CA PHE A 225 -2.30 -20.58 2.20
C PHE A 225 -2.26 -19.12 2.68
N LEU A 226 -3.33 -18.35 2.45
CA LEU A 226 -3.40 -16.95 2.86
C LEU A 226 -3.30 -16.79 4.38
N SER A 227 -3.91 -17.71 5.14
CA SER A 227 -3.84 -17.73 6.60
C SER A 227 -2.43 -18.03 7.09
N TYR A 228 -1.80 -19.07 6.56
CA TYR A 228 -0.39 -19.37 6.81
C TYR A 228 0.52 -18.17 6.46
N ALA A 229 0.30 -17.55 5.31
CA ALA A 229 1.15 -16.46 4.86
C ALA A 229 1.02 -15.21 5.75
N ARG A 230 -0.18 -14.97 6.30
CA ARG A 230 -0.45 -13.94 7.30
C ARG A 230 0.25 -14.25 8.62
N GLU A 231 0.14 -15.48 9.11
CA GLU A 231 0.77 -15.94 10.36
C GLU A 231 2.30 -15.87 10.31
N GLN A 232 2.89 -16.27 9.20
CA GLN A 232 4.34 -16.13 8.96
C GLN A 232 4.76 -14.66 8.79
N GLY A 233 3.82 -13.75 8.50
CA GLY A 233 4.09 -12.32 8.36
C GLY A 233 4.51 -11.90 6.96
N TYR A 234 4.30 -12.74 5.93
CA TYR A 234 4.60 -12.36 4.55
C TYR A 234 3.70 -11.23 4.04
N SER A 235 2.49 -11.07 4.59
CA SER A 235 1.57 -9.98 4.23
C SER A 235 2.01 -8.58 4.72
N LYS A 236 3.13 -8.47 5.44
CA LYS A 236 3.68 -7.19 5.92
C LYS A 236 4.59 -6.57 4.86
N PHE A 237 4.01 -5.73 4.00
CA PHE A 237 4.69 -5.16 2.82
C PHE A 237 5.55 -3.91 3.10
N ILE A 238 5.45 -3.32 4.29
CA ILE A 238 6.12 -2.05 4.62
C ILE A 238 7.63 -2.19 4.44
N ASN A 239 8.20 -1.37 3.53
CA ASN A 239 9.63 -1.35 3.20
C ASN A 239 10.17 -2.74 2.76
N ARG A 240 9.34 -3.53 2.06
CA ARG A 240 9.68 -4.88 1.58
C ARG A 240 9.25 -5.07 0.14
N PRO A 241 10.09 -4.69 -0.84
CA PRO A 241 9.76 -4.85 -2.25
C PRO A 241 9.57 -6.33 -2.62
N ASP A 242 10.40 -7.25 -2.08
CA ASP A 242 10.27 -8.69 -2.35
C ASP A 242 8.88 -9.23 -1.99
N TYR A 243 8.32 -8.82 -0.85
CA TYR A 243 7.05 -9.38 -0.36
C TYR A 243 5.87 -8.78 -1.13
N ALA A 244 5.91 -7.47 -1.37
CA ALA A 244 4.91 -6.78 -2.17
C ALA A 244 4.87 -7.34 -3.60
N LEU A 245 6.03 -7.51 -4.25
CA LEU A 245 6.12 -8.06 -5.60
C LEU A 245 5.71 -9.54 -5.66
N ALA A 246 6.10 -10.33 -4.65
CA ALA A 246 5.69 -11.72 -4.55
C ALA A 246 4.16 -11.85 -4.51
N PHE A 247 3.51 -11.07 -3.64
CA PHE A 247 2.06 -11.07 -3.53
C PHE A 247 1.36 -10.43 -4.73
N LEU A 248 1.97 -9.44 -5.37
CA LEU A 248 1.44 -8.85 -6.60
C LEU A 248 1.39 -9.90 -7.72
N ASN A 249 2.47 -10.65 -7.93
CA ASN A 249 2.54 -11.72 -8.93
C ASN A 249 1.57 -12.87 -8.59
N PHE A 250 1.53 -13.29 -7.32
CA PHE A 250 0.58 -14.29 -6.83
C PHE A 250 -0.87 -13.86 -7.08
N ALA A 251 -1.23 -12.63 -6.71
CA ALA A 251 -2.57 -12.10 -6.88
C ALA A 251 -2.95 -11.93 -8.36
N GLU A 252 -1.99 -11.59 -9.23
CA GLU A 252 -2.20 -11.52 -10.69
C GLU A 252 -2.50 -12.92 -11.25
N LYS A 253 -1.74 -13.95 -10.85
CA LYS A 253 -1.95 -15.34 -11.31
C LYS A 253 -3.32 -15.91 -10.89
N PHE A 254 -3.69 -15.72 -9.62
CA PHE A 254 -4.94 -16.25 -9.06
C PHE A 254 -6.12 -15.26 -9.10
N ARG A 255 -5.94 -14.09 -9.75
CA ARG A 255 -6.96 -13.04 -9.94
C ARG A 255 -7.59 -12.53 -8.63
N LEU A 256 -6.76 -12.32 -7.60
CA LEU A 256 -7.18 -11.86 -6.28
C LEU A 256 -7.16 -10.33 -6.21
N LYS A 257 -8.30 -9.70 -6.53
CA LYS A 257 -8.40 -8.24 -6.69
C LYS A 257 -7.92 -7.45 -5.48
N ASP A 258 -8.42 -7.75 -4.28
CA ASP A 258 -8.13 -6.92 -3.10
C ASP A 258 -6.66 -7.03 -2.69
N LEU A 259 -6.11 -8.24 -2.71
CA LEU A 259 -4.69 -8.50 -2.46
C LEU A 259 -3.79 -7.85 -3.52
N TRP A 260 -4.23 -7.83 -4.78
CA TRP A 260 -3.53 -7.14 -5.85
C TRP A 260 -3.50 -5.63 -5.59
N ILE A 261 -4.61 -5.02 -5.19
CA ILE A 261 -4.70 -3.57 -4.89
C ILE A 261 -3.75 -3.21 -3.75
N ASP A 262 -3.76 -3.99 -2.67
CA ASP A 262 -2.90 -3.75 -1.51
C ASP A 262 -1.41 -3.86 -1.90
N ALA A 263 -1.03 -4.98 -2.53
CA ALA A 263 0.35 -5.19 -2.97
C ALA A 263 0.80 -4.13 -4.00
N PHE A 264 -0.09 -3.73 -4.91
CA PHE A 264 0.16 -2.70 -5.93
C PHE A 264 0.43 -1.35 -5.28
N ALA A 265 -0.40 -0.91 -4.34
CA ALA A 265 -0.21 0.37 -3.65
C ALA A 265 1.15 0.43 -2.92
N HIS A 266 1.55 -0.68 -2.29
CA HIS A 266 2.87 -0.80 -1.68
C HIS A 266 4.01 -0.77 -2.71
N CYS A 267 3.85 -1.43 -3.86
CA CYS A 267 4.84 -1.36 -4.94
C CYS A 267 5.00 0.07 -5.48
N VAL A 268 3.89 0.79 -5.67
CA VAL A 268 3.90 2.21 -6.08
C VAL A 268 4.66 3.07 -5.07
N GLY A 269 4.45 2.86 -3.78
CA GLY A 269 5.14 3.59 -2.71
C GLY A 269 6.64 3.29 -2.61
N MET A 270 7.10 2.16 -3.16
CA MET A 270 8.50 1.70 -3.12
C MET A 270 9.12 1.60 -4.51
N ASN A 271 8.60 2.35 -5.49
CA ASN A 271 8.98 2.26 -6.91
C ASN A 271 10.50 2.44 -7.13
N ASP A 272 11.17 3.20 -6.27
CA ASP A 272 12.62 3.44 -6.28
C ASP A 272 13.47 2.20 -5.97
N GLN A 273 12.90 1.22 -5.28
CA GLN A 273 13.62 0.04 -4.79
C GLN A 273 13.17 -1.28 -5.44
N LEU A 274 12.13 -1.26 -6.28
CA LEU A 274 11.60 -2.48 -6.91
C LEU A 274 12.64 -3.20 -7.77
N ASP A 275 13.48 -2.46 -8.49
CA ASP A 275 14.52 -3.02 -9.37
C ASP A 275 15.59 -3.84 -8.62
N LEU A 276 15.69 -3.67 -7.30
CA LEU A 276 16.60 -4.44 -6.45
C LEU A 276 16.08 -5.85 -6.15
N SER A 277 14.77 -6.07 -6.31
CA SER A 277 14.13 -7.36 -6.04
C SER A 277 14.24 -8.30 -7.23
N ALA A 278 14.58 -9.57 -6.95
CA ALA A 278 14.58 -10.62 -7.97
C ALA A 278 13.18 -10.93 -8.52
N ASP A 279 12.13 -10.65 -7.74
CA ASP A 279 10.73 -10.91 -8.13
C ASP A 279 10.21 -9.85 -9.11
N PHE A 280 10.90 -8.71 -9.23
CA PHE A 280 10.49 -7.67 -10.17
C PHE A 280 10.54 -8.16 -11.62
N SER A 281 11.44 -9.08 -11.98
CA SER A 281 11.50 -9.61 -13.35
C SER A 281 10.20 -10.28 -13.80
N ASP A 282 9.46 -10.87 -12.86
CA ASP A 282 8.33 -11.74 -13.14
C ASP A 282 6.99 -10.99 -13.23
N VAL A 283 6.98 -9.73 -12.78
CA VAL A 283 5.83 -8.84 -12.93
C VAL A 283 5.65 -8.47 -14.41
N SER A 284 4.41 -8.52 -14.88
CA SER A 284 4.07 -8.23 -16.28
C SER A 284 4.46 -6.80 -16.67
N LYS A 285 4.80 -6.61 -17.96
CA LYS A 285 5.18 -5.27 -18.48
C LYS A 285 4.07 -4.23 -18.28
N VAL A 286 2.81 -4.68 -18.35
CA VAL A 286 1.63 -3.83 -18.13
C VAL A 286 1.58 -3.39 -16.67
N THR A 287 1.69 -4.32 -15.73
CA THR A 287 1.70 -4.01 -14.29
C THR A 287 2.86 -3.08 -13.94
N LYS A 288 4.06 -3.30 -14.49
CA LYS A 288 5.21 -2.38 -14.31
C LYS A 288 4.90 -0.95 -14.80
N ALA A 289 4.35 -0.83 -16.00
CA ALA A 289 3.97 0.48 -16.55
C ALA A 289 2.91 1.18 -15.69
N LEU A 290 1.95 0.43 -15.14
CA LEU A 290 0.95 0.96 -14.21
C LEU A 290 1.60 1.45 -12.90
N ILE A 291 2.51 0.67 -12.31
CA ILE A 291 3.24 1.06 -11.10
C ILE A 291 3.99 2.37 -11.35
N THR A 292 4.77 2.44 -12.43
CA THR A 292 5.54 3.64 -12.78
C THR A 292 4.63 4.84 -13.02
N ARG A 293 3.52 4.66 -13.74
CA ARG A 293 2.56 5.75 -13.99
C ARG A 293 1.95 6.25 -12.69
N SER A 294 1.44 5.36 -11.84
CA SER A 294 0.83 5.73 -10.57
C SER A 294 1.83 6.35 -9.59
N TYR A 295 3.09 5.90 -9.60
CA TYR A 295 4.17 6.53 -8.84
C TYR A 295 4.41 7.97 -9.30
N LEU A 296 4.51 8.21 -10.62
CA LEU A 296 4.70 9.56 -11.16
C LEU A 296 3.50 10.47 -10.89
N GLU A 297 2.27 9.95 -11.00
CA GLU A 297 1.06 10.70 -10.65
C GLU A 297 1.07 11.11 -9.18
N MET A 298 1.42 10.18 -8.28
CA MET A 298 1.56 10.44 -6.85
C MET A 298 2.67 11.46 -6.56
N ASP A 299 3.86 11.29 -7.13
CA ASP A 299 5.02 12.18 -6.93
C ASP A 299 4.72 13.61 -7.41
N LEU A 300 4.10 13.76 -8.59
CA LEU A 300 3.65 15.05 -9.10
C LEU A 300 2.59 15.69 -8.20
N HIS A 301 1.65 14.90 -7.68
CA HIS A 301 0.63 15.40 -6.77
C HIS A 301 1.25 15.89 -5.45
N LEU A 302 2.11 15.07 -4.84
CA LEU A 302 2.81 15.42 -3.60
C LEU A 302 3.71 16.63 -3.79
N GLY A 303 4.38 16.75 -4.94
CA GLY A 303 5.18 17.92 -5.30
C GLY A 303 4.35 19.20 -5.40
N ARG A 304 3.19 19.14 -6.07
CA ARG A 304 2.27 20.29 -6.18
C ARG A 304 1.75 20.71 -4.81
N VAL A 305 1.27 19.77 -4.00
CA VAL A 305 0.78 20.05 -2.64
C VAL A 305 1.90 20.61 -1.76
N SER A 306 3.10 20.03 -1.83
CA SER A 306 4.27 20.53 -1.09
C SER A 306 4.60 21.97 -1.49
N LYS A 307 4.65 22.28 -2.78
CA LYS A 307 4.89 23.64 -3.26
C LYS A 307 3.81 24.61 -2.78
N ALA A 308 2.54 24.23 -2.89
CA ALA A 308 1.42 25.06 -2.49
C ALA A 308 1.41 25.31 -0.96
N LEU A 309 1.74 24.32 -0.14
CA LEU A 309 1.79 24.50 1.31
C LEU A 309 3.01 25.33 1.76
N ARG A 310 4.16 25.20 1.09
CA ARG A 310 5.37 26.00 1.39
C ARG A 310 5.12 27.50 1.30
N ASN A 311 4.28 27.93 0.36
CA ASN A 311 3.87 29.32 0.21
C ASN A 311 2.44 29.57 0.70
N PHE A 312 1.85 28.73 1.56
CA PHE A 312 0.49 28.89 2.10
C PHE A 312 -0.61 29.16 1.05
N LEU A 313 -0.51 28.54 -0.12
CA LEU A 313 -1.43 28.63 -1.27
C LEU A 313 -1.37 29.99 -2.00
N GLU A 314 -0.20 30.62 -2.11
CA GLU A 314 -0.08 31.96 -2.71
C GLU A 314 -0.60 32.01 -4.15
N ASP A 315 -0.12 31.06 -4.94
CA ASP A 315 -0.46 30.94 -6.35
C ASP A 315 -1.94 30.57 -6.53
N GLU A 316 -2.47 29.72 -5.65
CA GLU A 316 -3.84 29.22 -5.75
C GLU A 316 -4.87 30.25 -5.29
N LEU A 317 -4.49 31.12 -4.35
CA LEU A 317 -5.31 32.22 -3.83
C LEU A 317 -4.99 33.57 -4.51
N ALA A 318 -4.30 33.54 -5.65
CA ALA A 318 -3.94 34.74 -6.39
C ALA A 318 -5.17 35.52 -6.91
N PRO A 319 -5.05 36.84 -7.18
CA PRO A 319 -6.16 37.67 -7.68
C PRO A 319 -6.73 37.20 -9.04
N THR A 320 -5.99 36.38 -9.77
CA THR A 320 -6.45 35.75 -11.02
C THR A 320 -7.50 34.68 -10.80
N HIS A 321 -7.63 34.19 -9.57
CA HIS A 321 -8.50 33.08 -9.20
C HIS A 321 -9.58 33.49 -8.19
N LEU A 322 -9.26 34.47 -7.34
CA LEU A 322 -10.18 35.02 -6.36
C LEU A 322 -10.69 36.40 -6.78
N GLY A 323 -12.01 36.57 -6.77
CA GLY A 323 -12.67 37.85 -7.02
C GLY A 323 -12.61 38.82 -5.82
N LEU A 324 -11.57 38.75 -4.98
CA LEU A 324 -11.53 39.47 -3.71
C LEU A 324 -11.18 40.97 -3.90
N PRO A 325 -11.90 41.89 -3.25
CA PRO A 325 -11.54 43.31 -3.23
C PRO A 325 -10.16 43.54 -2.59
N ALA A 326 -9.49 44.64 -2.93
CA ALA A 326 -8.16 44.94 -2.40
C ALA A 326 -8.05 44.91 -0.86
N PRO A 327 -9.03 45.43 -0.08
CA PRO A 327 -8.99 45.30 1.38
C PRO A 327 -9.01 43.84 1.87
N ALA A 328 -9.85 42.98 1.28
CA ALA A 328 -9.94 41.57 1.65
C ALA A 328 -8.65 40.81 1.31
N ARG A 329 -8.03 41.14 0.16
CA ARG A 329 -6.71 40.59 -0.21
C ARG A 329 -5.61 40.97 0.78
N ASN A 330 -5.56 42.23 1.19
CA ASN A 330 -4.60 42.67 2.22
C ASN A 330 -4.78 41.92 3.55
N HIS A 331 -6.02 41.57 3.93
CA HIS A 331 -6.27 40.75 5.13
C HIS A 331 -5.79 39.30 4.95
N LEU A 332 -5.99 38.70 3.77
CA LEU A 332 -5.48 37.37 3.46
C LEU A 332 -3.94 37.33 3.51
N ASP A 333 -3.26 38.33 2.96
CA ASP A 333 -1.79 38.41 2.97
C ASP A 333 -1.21 38.59 4.38
N ARG A 334 -1.91 39.34 5.24
CA ARG A 334 -1.58 39.45 6.67
C ARG A 334 -1.72 38.11 7.38
N PHE A 335 -2.78 37.34 7.08
CA PHE A 335 -2.97 36.01 7.65
C PHE A 335 -1.87 35.03 7.20
N ARG A 336 -1.50 35.05 5.93
CA ARG A 336 -0.37 34.27 5.40
C ARG A 336 0.95 34.62 6.08
N SER A 337 1.20 35.91 6.30
CA SER A 337 2.39 36.40 7.03
C SER A 337 2.40 35.93 8.49
N PHE A 338 1.22 35.88 9.13
CA PHE A 338 1.05 35.31 10.46
C PHE A 338 1.38 33.80 10.49
N LEU A 339 0.84 33.02 9.54
CA LEU A 339 1.16 31.59 9.43
C LEU A 339 2.65 31.35 9.22
N HIS A 340 3.27 32.13 8.33
CA HIS A 340 4.71 32.07 8.11
C HIS A 340 5.49 32.32 9.40
N SER A 341 5.14 33.38 10.15
CA SER A 341 5.80 33.69 11.43
C SER A 341 5.58 32.59 12.47
N TYR A 342 4.37 32.02 12.55
CA TYR A 342 4.05 30.91 13.45
C TYR A 342 4.93 29.69 13.16
N TYR A 343 5.02 29.29 11.89
CA TYR A 343 5.79 28.12 11.50
C TYR A 343 7.31 28.33 11.54
N VAL A 344 7.80 29.55 11.26
CA VAL A 344 9.20 29.93 11.51
C VAL A 344 9.51 29.80 13.01
N ASN A 345 8.64 30.31 13.89
CA ASN A 345 8.85 30.20 15.34
C ASN A 345 8.80 28.74 15.82
N LYS A 346 7.96 27.91 15.22
CA LYS A 346 7.81 26.49 15.59
C LYS A 346 8.98 25.63 15.11
N PHE A 347 9.44 25.83 13.88
CA PHE A 347 10.43 24.96 13.23
C PHE A 347 11.81 25.62 13.06
N GLY A 348 11.99 26.86 13.53
CA GLY A 348 13.19 27.68 13.38
C GLY A 348 13.29 28.40 12.03
N TYR A 349 12.86 27.74 10.95
CA TYR A 349 12.83 28.30 9.61
C TYR A 349 11.68 27.71 8.79
N TRP A 350 11.18 28.47 7.83
CA TRP A 350 10.09 28.04 6.96
C TRP A 350 10.39 28.38 5.50
N PRO A 351 10.11 27.46 4.56
CA PRO A 351 9.76 26.06 4.80
C PRO A 351 10.97 25.22 5.24
N PRO A 352 10.78 24.09 5.94
CA PRO A 352 11.88 23.19 6.28
C PRO A 352 12.69 22.75 5.04
N GLU A 353 13.99 22.49 5.22
CA GLU A 353 14.96 21.99 4.22
C GLU A 353 14.72 20.48 4.04
N THR A 354 13.45 20.13 3.93
CA THR A 354 13.01 18.86 3.40
C THR A 354 13.13 18.94 1.88
N GLY A 355 13.33 17.79 1.23
CA GLY A 355 13.40 17.70 -0.23
C GLY A 355 12.16 18.25 -0.93
N HIS A 356 12.04 17.98 -2.23
CA HIS A 356 10.92 18.49 -3.02
C HIS A 356 9.54 18.15 -2.41
N ILE A 357 9.42 16.99 -1.75
CA ILE A 357 8.24 16.57 -1.00
C ILE A 357 8.43 16.89 0.48
N MET A 358 7.41 17.52 1.10
CA MET A 358 7.40 17.76 2.54
C MET A 358 7.26 16.46 3.33
N ASP A 359 7.92 16.38 4.48
CA ASP A 359 7.87 15.19 5.31
C ASP A 359 6.44 14.89 5.81
N LYS A 360 6.13 13.60 5.95
CA LYS A 360 4.82 13.11 6.40
C LYS A 360 4.48 13.61 7.81
N SER A 361 5.47 13.68 8.70
CA SER A 361 5.24 14.15 10.07
C SER A 361 4.86 15.63 10.10
N LEU A 362 5.52 16.45 9.26
CA LEU A 362 5.22 17.86 9.08
C LEU A 362 3.81 18.07 8.53
N LEU A 363 3.47 17.38 7.43
CA LEU A 363 2.13 17.45 6.82
C LEU A 363 1.03 17.08 7.82
N ARG A 364 1.27 16.05 8.64
CA ARG A 364 0.34 15.64 9.69
C ARG A 364 0.18 16.71 10.77
N SER A 365 1.29 17.31 11.23
CA SER A 365 1.24 18.41 12.21
C SER A 365 0.42 19.58 11.66
N MET A 366 0.71 20.01 10.43
CA MET A 366 -0.03 21.11 9.80
C MET A 366 -1.51 20.78 9.69
N HIS A 367 -1.86 19.58 9.23
CA HIS A 367 -3.25 19.15 9.11
C HIS A 367 -4.00 19.24 10.43
N GLN A 368 -3.40 18.75 11.53
CA GLN A 368 -3.99 18.82 12.86
C GLN A 368 -4.17 20.27 13.32
N GLU A 369 -3.20 21.15 13.09
CA GLU A 369 -3.27 22.55 13.48
C GLU A 369 -4.35 23.31 12.69
N PHE A 370 -4.44 23.10 11.38
CA PHE A 370 -5.50 23.69 10.56
C PHE A 370 -6.88 23.14 10.93
N GLN A 371 -6.97 21.87 11.34
CA GLN A 371 -8.20 21.30 11.86
C GLN A 371 -8.61 21.95 13.20
N MET A 372 -7.65 22.23 14.10
CA MET A 372 -7.92 22.96 15.33
C MET A 372 -8.36 24.39 15.05
N LEU A 373 -7.69 25.08 14.11
CA LEU A 373 -8.07 26.43 13.68
C LEU A 373 -9.47 26.46 13.07
N TYR A 374 -9.82 25.45 12.27
CA TYR A 374 -11.16 25.27 11.72
C TYR A 374 -12.20 25.14 12.83
N ASN A 375 -11.99 24.20 13.75
CA ASN A 375 -12.90 23.96 14.88
C ASN A 375 -13.05 25.20 15.77
N TYR A 376 -11.98 25.99 15.92
CA TYR A 376 -11.97 27.23 16.68
C TYR A 376 -12.86 28.32 16.05
N LEU A 377 -12.98 28.34 14.72
CA LEU A 377 -13.64 29.41 13.97
C LEU A 377 -15.02 29.04 13.40
N VAL A 378 -15.35 27.77 13.24
CA VAL A 378 -16.55 27.32 12.50
C VAL A 378 -17.88 27.71 13.18
N ASP A 379 -18.87 28.17 12.40
CA ASP A 379 -20.25 28.38 12.86
C ASP A 379 -21.12 27.14 12.58
N GLY A 380 -21.35 26.34 13.62
CA GLY A 380 -22.16 25.12 13.55
C GLY A 380 -23.64 25.35 13.28
N GLU A 381 -24.16 26.56 13.49
CA GLU A 381 -25.58 26.91 13.33
C GLU A 381 -25.84 27.68 12.02
N SER A 382 -24.82 27.88 11.20
CA SER A 382 -24.92 28.71 10.00
C SER A 382 -25.72 28.06 8.86
N SER A 383 -26.74 28.77 8.39
CA SER A 383 -27.31 28.61 7.04
C SER A 383 -26.50 29.47 6.05
N PRO A 384 -26.21 29.00 4.82
CA PRO A 384 -25.40 29.73 3.82
C PRO A 384 -25.95 31.10 3.40
N SER A 385 -27.15 31.47 3.88
CA SER A 385 -27.84 32.72 3.61
C SER A 385 -27.33 33.94 4.42
N ARG A 386 -26.50 33.75 5.47
CA ARG A 386 -26.10 34.82 6.41
C ARG A 386 -24.95 35.74 5.96
N LEU A 387 -24.29 35.49 4.83
CA LEU A 387 -23.12 36.26 4.37
C LEU A 387 -23.40 37.22 3.20
N LEU A 388 -24.62 37.73 3.08
CA LEU A 388 -24.99 38.77 2.10
C LEU A 388 -24.60 40.19 2.57
N THR A 389 -23.38 40.37 3.07
CA THR A 389 -22.85 41.71 3.40
C THR A 389 -21.60 41.97 2.57
N GLY A 390 -21.78 42.57 1.38
CA GLY A 390 -20.70 43.19 0.61
C GLY A 390 -20.18 42.43 -0.61
N GLY A 391 -21.04 42.23 -1.62
CA GLY A 391 -20.64 42.23 -3.05
C GLY A 391 -19.88 41.04 -3.64
N ILE A 392 -19.10 40.26 -2.87
CA ILE A 392 -18.50 38.98 -3.29
C ILE A 392 -18.70 37.96 -2.16
N CYS A 393 -19.35 36.85 -2.46
CA CYS A 393 -19.62 35.81 -1.46
C CYS A 393 -18.35 35.01 -1.20
N VAL A 394 -17.84 35.00 0.04
CA VAL A 394 -16.69 34.17 0.45
C VAL A 394 -16.96 32.69 0.14
N VAL A 395 -18.21 32.23 0.34
CA VAL A 395 -18.66 30.88 -0.02
C VAL A 395 -18.47 30.58 -1.51
N GLN A 396 -18.81 31.52 -2.40
CA GLN A 396 -18.59 31.34 -3.85
C GLN A 396 -17.11 31.17 -4.21
N ASN A 397 -16.20 31.87 -3.50
CA ASN A 397 -14.77 31.72 -3.73
C ASN A 397 -14.26 30.36 -3.23
N VAL A 398 -14.78 29.88 -2.09
CA VAL A 398 -14.47 28.55 -1.56
C VAL A 398 -15.01 27.45 -2.49
N ASP A 399 -16.24 27.59 -3.00
CA ASP A 399 -16.84 26.65 -3.96
C ASP A 399 -16.07 26.63 -5.28
N ALA A 400 -15.65 27.80 -5.78
CA ALA A 400 -14.81 27.91 -6.97
C ALA A 400 -13.44 27.24 -6.76
N PHE A 401 -12.83 27.44 -5.59
CA PHE A 401 -11.57 26.78 -5.21
C PHE A 401 -11.74 25.26 -5.17
N ASN A 402 -12.77 24.77 -4.48
CA ASN A 402 -13.09 23.34 -4.39
C ASN A 402 -13.35 22.74 -5.77
N SER A 403 -14.10 23.42 -6.63
CA SER A 403 -14.39 22.97 -7.99
C SER A 403 -13.13 22.88 -8.86
N ARG A 404 -12.23 23.87 -8.74
CA ARG A 404 -10.96 23.91 -9.49
C ARG A 404 -10.03 22.76 -9.10
N HIS A 405 -9.95 22.45 -7.81
CA HIS A 405 -9.06 21.43 -7.27
C HIS A 405 -9.70 20.07 -7.06
N LYS A 406 -11.02 19.95 -7.28
CA LYS A 406 -11.85 18.76 -7.03
C LYS A 406 -11.80 18.32 -5.57
N TYR A 407 -11.84 19.27 -4.65
CA TYR A 407 -11.92 18.99 -3.22
C TYR A 407 -13.36 18.85 -2.75
N GLU A 408 -13.57 17.97 -1.78
CA GLU A 408 -14.83 17.85 -1.07
C GLU A 408 -14.96 18.99 -0.05
N PRO A 409 -16.04 19.78 -0.05
CA PRO A 409 -16.24 20.86 0.91
C PRO A 409 -16.33 20.35 2.34
N LEU A 410 -15.78 21.10 3.29
CA LEU A 410 -15.93 20.81 4.72
C LEU A 410 -17.35 21.17 5.23
N PRO A 411 -17.88 20.45 6.24
CA PRO A 411 -19.20 20.75 6.82
C PRO A 411 -19.20 22.09 7.56
N HIS A 412 -20.11 23.01 7.22
CA HIS A 412 -20.20 24.39 7.73
C HIS A 412 -19.12 25.33 7.16
N SER A 413 -19.44 26.00 6.06
CA SER A 413 -18.48 26.82 5.30
C SER A 413 -18.26 28.23 5.85
N CYS A 414 -18.97 28.61 6.93
CA CYS A 414 -18.95 29.96 7.48
C CYS A 414 -18.24 29.99 8.83
N PRO A 415 -17.35 30.97 9.07
CA PRO A 415 -16.82 31.21 10.40
C PRO A 415 -17.85 31.94 11.29
N LEU A 416 -17.73 31.76 12.60
CA LEU A 416 -18.36 32.61 13.61
C LEU A 416 -17.81 34.03 13.46
N LEU A 417 -18.70 35.00 13.27
CA LEU A 417 -18.34 36.39 13.10
C LEU A 417 -18.58 37.16 14.41
N PRO A 418 -17.71 38.14 14.76
CA PRO A 418 -17.94 39.02 15.91
C PRO A 418 -19.18 39.90 15.70
N ASP A 419 -20.03 39.97 16.73
CA ASP A 419 -21.16 40.88 16.76
C ASP A 419 -20.68 42.33 16.99
N TYR A 420 -20.60 43.11 15.91
CA TYR A 420 -20.20 44.52 15.94
C TYR A 420 -21.39 45.49 16.12
N HIS A 421 -22.52 45.04 16.68
CA HIS A 421 -23.74 45.85 16.88
C HIS A 421 -23.54 47.15 17.70
N SER A 422 -22.35 47.41 18.25
CA SER A 422 -22.03 48.58 19.05
C SER A 422 -21.16 49.65 18.36
N LEU A 423 -20.66 49.44 17.14
CA LEU A 423 -19.87 50.45 16.40
C LEU A 423 -20.67 51.24 15.36
N GLU A 424 -21.84 50.74 14.96
CA GLU A 424 -22.79 51.46 14.10
C GLU A 424 -23.75 52.32 14.95
N TYR A 425 -23.23 53.33 15.63
CA TYR A 425 -24.04 54.52 15.90
C TYR A 425 -23.24 55.74 15.49
N ARG A 426 -23.82 56.48 14.53
CA ARG A 426 -23.41 57.77 13.94
C ARG A 426 -22.73 57.71 12.56
N THR A 427 -23.39 57.10 11.59
CA THR A 427 -23.50 57.73 10.27
C THR A 427 -24.65 58.74 10.32
N SER A 428 -24.28 60.02 10.34
CA SER A 428 -25.16 61.16 10.54
C SER A 428 -26.13 61.37 9.37
N SER A 429 -27.40 61.03 9.56
CA SER A 429 -28.50 61.65 8.82
C SER A 429 -29.28 62.58 9.76
N GLN A 430 -28.67 63.67 10.22
CA GLN A 430 -29.42 64.79 10.77
C GLN A 430 -28.86 66.12 10.27
N LYS A 431 -29.50 66.63 9.21
CA LYS A 431 -29.64 68.07 8.99
C LYS A 431 -30.36 68.64 10.21
N GLY A 432 -29.79 69.67 10.85
CA GLY A 432 -30.53 70.51 11.79
C GLY A 432 -29.83 70.77 13.12
N LEU A 433 -29.26 71.98 13.20
CA LEU A 433 -28.96 72.77 14.40
C LEU A 433 -27.86 72.31 15.36
N ARG A 434 -26.90 73.24 15.50
CA ARG A 434 -25.76 73.25 16.41
C ARG A 434 -26.22 73.12 17.87
N SER A 435 -25.75 72.08 18.54
CA SER A 435 -25.58 72.09 20.00
C SER A 435 -24.11 71.77 20.28
N LEU A 436 -23.43 72.75 20.88
CA LEU A 436 -22.08 72.61 21.41
C LEU A 436 -22.11 71.56 22.52
N ARG A 437 -21.65 70.34 22.24
CA ARG A 437 -21.28 69.37 23.27
C ARG A 437 -19.87 68.87 23.00
N LEU A 438 -19.06 68.98 24.04
CA LEU A 438 -17.68 68.51 24.14
C LEU A 438 -17.54 67.11 23.55
N THR A 439 -16.47 66.95 22.78
CA THR A 439 -15.99 65.71 22.20
C THR A 439 -15.85 64.62 23.26
N SER A 440 -16.78 63.65 23.31
CA SER A 440 -16.47 62.36 23.92
C SER A 440 -15.56 61.61 22.95
N LYS A 441 -14.24 61.79 23.10
CA LYS A 441 -13.28 60.83 22.57
C LYS A 441 -13.62 59.51 23.25
N SER A 442 -14.33 58.61 22.59
CA SER A 442 -14.38 57.22 23.02
C SER A 442 -12.92 56.76 23.12
N ASN A 443 -12.48 56.38 24.32
CA ASN A 443 -11.11 55.98 24.54
C ASN A 443 -10.79 54.84 23.58
N LYS A 444 -9.72 54.99 22.79
CA LYS A 444 -9.22 53.90 21.92
C LYS A 444 -9.02 52.59 22.69
N ALA A 445 -8.72 52.70 24.00
CA ALA A 445 -8.66 51.59 24.92
C ALA A 445 -10.01 50.85 25.05
N ASP A 446 -11.12 51.56 25.28
CA ASP A 446 -12.46 50.96 25.44
C ASP A 446 -12.92 50.27 24.15
N GLN A 447 -12.70 50.90 22.99
CA GLN A 447 -13.00 50.27 21.69
C GLN A 447 -12.18 49.00 21.46
N SER A 448 -10.90 49.00 21.86
CA SER A 448 -10.04 47.82 21.74
C SER A 448 -10.46 46.68 22.68
N VAL A 449 -10.98 47.01 23.87
CA VAL A 449 -11.49 46.03 24.84
C VAL A 449 -12.80 45.42 24.35
N THR A 450 -13.73 46.24 23.83
CA THR A 450 -14.98 45.74 23.23
C THR A 450 -14.73 44.88 21.99
N ALA A 451 -13.79 45.28 21.12
CA ALA A 451 -13.40 44.47 19.96
C ALA A 451 -12.78 43.12 20.36
N ARG A 452 -11.93 43.10 21.39
CA ARG A 452 -11.38 41.84 21.94
C ARG A 452 -12.47 40.94 22.53
N ALA A 453 -13.45 41.50 23.24
CA ALA A 453 -14.56 40.74 23.79
C ALA A 453 -15.44 40.13 22.68
N ALA A 454 -15.75 40.90 21.63
CA ALA A 454 -16.50 40.42 20.47
C ALA A 454 -15.74 39.33 19.70
N LEU A 455 -14.42 39.48 19.52
CA LEU A 455 -13.58 38.43 18.92
C LEU A 455 -13.55 37.16 19.78
N SER A 456 -13.45 37.29 21.11
CA SER A 456 -13.48 36.13 22.00
C SER A 456 -14.84 35.42 21.99
N ALA A 457 -15.94 36.16 21.81
CA ALA A 457 -17.28 35.58 21.70
C ALA A 457 -17.49 34.84 20.36
N ALA A 458 -16.82 35.29 19.30
CA ALA A 458 -16.85 34.68 17.96
C ALA A 458 -15.87 33.51 17.78
N THR A 459 -15.58 32.78 18.86
CA THR A 459 -14.67 31.62 18.82
C THR A 459 -15.23 30.48 19.65
N ASN A 460 -15.10 29.26 19.14
CA ASN A 460 -15.53 28.07 19.85
C ASN A 460 -14.53 27.74 20.97
N LYS A 461 -15.06 27.34 22.13
CA LYS A 461 -14.24 26.80 23.21
C LYS A 461 -13.84 25.37 22.85
N ILE A 462 -12.56 25.06 22.99
CA ILE A 462 -12.06 23.70 22.83
C ILE A 462 -12.73 22.83 23.92
N PRO A 463 -13.41 21.72 23.57
CA PRO A 463 -13.97 20.82 24.57
C PRO A 463 -12.82 20.25 25.42
N SER A 464 -12.95 20.37 26.73
CA SER A 464 -11.92 20.03 27.73
C SER A 464 -11.58 18.53 27.85
N SER A 465 -11.95 17.69 26.88
CA SER A 465 -11.78 16.23 26.93
C SER A 465 -10.65 15.70 26.03
N SER A 466 -9.73 16.54 25.57
CA SER A 466 -8.60 16.12 24.73
C SER A 466 -7.31 16.85 25.11
N ALA A 467 -6.98 16.78 26.40
CA ALA A 467 -5.63 17.03 26.92
C ALA A 467 -4.97 15.68 27.27
#